data_AF-A0A7C4APU7-F1
#
_entry.id   AF-A0A7C4APU7-F1
#
_cell.length_a   1.000
_cell.length_b   1.000
_cell.length_c   1.000
_cell.angle_alpha   90.00
_cell.angle_beta   90.00
_cell.angle_gamma   90.00
#
_symmetry.space_group_name_H-M   'P 1'
#
loop_
_entity.id
_entity.type
_entity.pdbx_description
1 polymer ?
#
loop_
_entity_poly.entity_id
_entity_poly.type
_entity_poly.pdbx_seq_one_letter_code
_entity_poly.pdbx_strand_id
1 'polypeptide(L)'
;MTAKSKKLTLVFLGMLICLVLAAAPAMAEVKCVKIGSNPEQTTPTVDKDTDNYYTCSSGDGANGYECVATGGDKCDCNDNNAAIKPGATEECNGIDDDCDGEIDEGVKTTFYRDADGDTYGNPDVTTQACSAPAGYVANSTDCDDTKASVNPDATEVCN
;
A
#
# COMPACT_ATOMS: atom_id res chain seq x y z
N MET A 1 80.91 -32.79 3.28
CA MET A 1 80.04 -32.62 2.10
C MET A 1 79.02 -31.54 2.42
N THR A 2 79.07 -30.43 1.69
CA THR A 2 78.54 -29.12 2.05
C THR A 2 77.11 -28.94 1.56
N ALA A 3 76.14 -28.67 2.45
CA ALA A 3 74.77 -28.33 2.07
C ALA A 3 74.67 -26.82 1.78
N LYS A 4 74.56 -26.45 0.50
CA LYS A 4 74.34 -25.07 0.04
C LYS A 4 72.88 -24.65 0.27
N SER A 5 72.70 -23.60 1.06
CA SER A 5 71.42 -22.90 1.22
C SER A 5 70.99 -22.26 -0.10
N LYS A 6 69.87 -22.73 -0.69
CA LYS A 6 69.27 -22.13 -1.87
C LYS A 6 68.34 -21.00 -1.42
N LYS A 7 68.81 -19.76 -1.58
CA LYS A 7 67.95 -18.56 -1.56
C LYS A 7 66.95 -18.69 -2.70
N LEU A 8 65.68 -18.84 -2.36
CA LEU A 8 64.56 -18.76 -3.29
C LEU A 8 64.32 -17.28 -3.57
N THR A 9 64.90 -16.78 -4.66
CA THR A 9 64.70 -15.42 -5.14
C THR A 9 63.25 -15.27 -5.59
N LEU A 10 62.47 -14.51 -4.83
CA LEU A 10 61.08 -14.16 -5.09
C LEU A 10 61.03 -13.25 -6.32
N VAL A 11 60.68 -13.80 -7.47
CA VAL A 11 60.41 -13.03 -8.70
C VAL A 11 59.03 -12.38 -8.51
N PHE A 12 59.02 -11.09 -8.18
CA PHE A 12 57.83 -10.23 -8.28
C PHE A 12 57.46 -10.08 -9.76
N LEU A 13 56.77 -11.07 -10.32
CA LEU A 13 56.11 -10.92 -11.61
C LEU A 13 54.80 -10.19 -11.34
N GLY A 14 54.72 -8.95 -11.83
CA GLY A 14 53.63 -8.03 -11.60
C GLY A 14 52.27 -8.64 -11.94
N MET A 15 51.47 -8.82 -10.90
CA MET A 15 50.02 -8.88 -11.04
C MET A 15 49.50 -7.63 -10.35
N LEU A 16 49.58 -6.51 -11.09
CA LEU A 16 48.80 -5.31 -10.80
C LEU A 16 47.35 -5.68 -11.08
N ILE A 17 46.74 -6.47 -10.19
CA ILE A 17 45.29 -6.61 -10.15
C ILE A 17 44.81 -5.25 -9.69
N CYS A 18 44.49 -4.41 -10.67
CA CYS A 18 43.62 -3.27 -10.47
C CYS A 18 42.29 -3.87 -9.98
N LEU A 19 42.17 -4.04 -8.66
CA LEU A 19 40.91 -4.37 -8.01
C LEU A 19 40.06 -3.11 -8.20
N VAL A 20 39.41 -3.04 -9.35
CA VAL A 20 38.28 -2.15 -9.54
C VAL A 20 37.25 -2.66 -8.54
N LEU A 21 37.24 -2.08 -7.33
CA LEU A 21 36.05 -2.08 -6.51
C LEU A 21 35.01 -1.36 -7.37
N ALA A 22 34.27 -2.11 -8.17
CA ALA A 22 32.96 -1.66 -8.58
C ALA A 22 32.23 -1.43 -7.26
N ALA A 23 32.02 -0.16 -6.90
CA ALA A 23 31.03 0.16 -5.89
C ALA A 23 29.75 -0.50 -6.39
N ALA A 24 29.34 -1.61 -5.75
CA ALA A 24 28.03 -2.17 -5.99
C ALA A 24 27.05 -1.01 -5.81
N PRO A 25 26.11 -0.78 -6.74
CA PRO A 25 25.12 0.26 -6.55
C PRO A 25 24.53 0.04 -5.16
N ALA A 26 24.57 1.08 -4.30
CA ALA A 26 24.01 1.00 -2.97
C ALA A 26 22.57 0.51 -3.14
N MET A 27 22.30 -0.72 -2.67
CA MET A 27 20.93 -1.22 -2.67
C MET A 27 20.13 -0.22 -1.85
N ALA A 28 19.00 0.24 -2.37
CA ALA A 28 18.10 1.13 -1.66
C ALA A 28 17.84 0.57 -0.25
N GLU A 29 18.41 1.21 0.77
CA GLU A 29 18.19 0.84 2.16
C GLU A 29 16.92 1.57 2.63
N VAL A 30 15.88 0.82 2.95
CA VAL A 30 14.71 1.37 3.65
C VAL A 30 15.14 1.76 5.06
N LYS A 31 14.83 2.98 5.49
CA LYS A 31 15.24 3.52 6.80
C LYS A 31 14.06 4.10 7.52
N CYS A 32 14.05 3.94 8.83
CA CYS A 32 13.10 4.64 9.69
C CYS A 32 13.77 5.82 10.35
N VAL A 33 13.24 7.01 10.12
CA VAL A 33 13.84 8.28 10.54
C VAL A 33 12.88 9.03 11.43
N LYS A 34 13.38 9.63 12.51
CA LYS A 34 12.57 10.45 13.41
C LYS A 34 12.30 11.81 12.79
N ILE A 35 11.03 12.15 12.63
CA ILE A 35 10.57 13.43 12.08
C ILE A 35 11.10 14.57 12.96
N GLY A 36 11.77 15.55 12.34
CA GLY A 36 12.28 16.76 13.01
C GLY A 36 13.47 16.54 13.95
N SER A 37 14.13 15.38 13.89
CA SER A 37 15.34 15.13 14.69
C SER A 37 16.59 15.77 14.06
N ASN A 38 17.42 16.41 14.91
CA ASN A 38 18.76 16.87 14.53
C ASN A 38 19.73 16.63 15.73
N PRO A 39 20.69 15.69 15.64
CA PRO A 39 20.98 14.86 14.46
C PRO A 39 19.86 13.87 14.15
N GLU A 40 19.83 13.41 12.90
CA GLU A 40 18.88 12.43 12.38
C GLU A 40 18.94 11.15 13.23
N GLN A 41 17.82 10.83 13.88
CA GLN A 41 17.68 9.62 14.69
C GLN A 41 17.00 8.54 13.85
N THR A 42 17.60 7.36 13.80
CA THR A 42 17.04 6.20 13.08
C THR A 42 16.62 5.08 14.02
N THR A 43 15.67 4.27 13.57
CA THR A 43 15.30 2.98 14.19
C THR A 43 15.39 1.86 13.17
N PRO A 44 15.49 0.58 13.60
CA PRO A 44 15.44 -0.53 12.68
C PRO A 44 14.10 -0.58 11.95
N THR A 45 14.15 -0.95 10.69
CA THR A 45 12.99 -1.45 9.95
C THR A 45 12.69 -2.88 10.37
N VAL A 46 11.43 -3.29 10.27
CA VAL A 46 10.97 -4.65 10.50
C VAL A 46 10.16 -5.08 9.26
N ASP A 47 10.34 -6.34 8.89
CA ASP A 47 9.53 -7.06 7.91
C ASP A 47 9.17 -8.38 8.58
N LYS A 48 7.96 -8.46 9.12
CA LYS A 48 7.51 -9.57 9.96
C LYS A 48 6.67 -10.59 9.19
N ASP A 49 5.95 -10.16 8.16
CA ASP A 49 5.19 -11.06 7.29
C ASP A 49 5.96 -11.53 6.04
N THR A 50 7.19 -11.03 5.85
CA THR A 50 8.19 -11.49 4.88
C THR A 50 7.87 -11.17 3.42
N ASP A 51 7.20 -10.05 3.16
CA ASP A 51 6.83 -9.60 1.82
C ASP A 51 7.81 -8.59 1.18
N ASN A 52 8.81 -8.14 1.94
CA ASN A 52 9.82 -7.11 1.61
C ASN A 52 9.30 -5.67 1.55
N TYR A 53 8.15 -5.41 2.17
CA TYR A 53 7.75 -4.10 2.63
C TYR A 53 8.07 -4.01 4.13
N TYR A 54 8.31 -2.80 4.60
CA TYR A 54 8.89 -2.60 5.92
C TYR A 54 8.11 -1.55 6.69
N THR A 55 7.89 -1.84 7.96
CA THR A 55 7.46 -0.85 8.95
C THR A 55 8.63 -0.39 9.79
N CYS A 56 8.44 0.72 10.49
CA CYS A 56 9.31 1.07 11.60
C CYS A 56 9.06 0.16 12.79
N SER A 57 10.13 -0.31 13.46
CA SER A 57 10.03 -1.11 14.71
C SER A 57 9.17 -0.47 15.81
N SER A 58 8.83 0.81 15.65
CA SER A 58 8.08 1.61 16.60
C SER A 58 6.68 2.02 16.06
N GLY A 59 6.32 1.62 14.83
CA GLY A 59 5.11 1.99 14.08
C GLY A 59 5.36 3.13 13.08
N ASP A 60 4.60 3.16 11.97
CA ASP A 60 4.71 4.17 10.92
C ASP A 60 3.89 5.42 11.28
N GLY A 61 4.55 6.56 11.41
CA GLY A 61 3.94 7.87 11.67
C GLY A 61 3.36 8.11 13.07
N ALA A 62 2.87 7.08 13.76
CA ALA A 62 2.11 7.22 15.02
C ALA A 62 2.94 7.71 16.24
N ASN A 63 4.26 7.63 16.15
CA ASN A 63 5.22 7.88 17.24
C ASN A 63 6.34 8.87 16.84
N GLY A 64 6.17 9.53 15.69
CA GLY A 64 7.14 10.47 15.11
C GLY A 64 8.32 9.81 14.38
N TYR A 65 8.23 8.53 14.01
CA TYR A 65 9.11 7.89 13.02
C TYR A 65 8.39 7.72 11.71
N GLU A 66 9.07 8.01 10.61
CA GLU A 66 8.57 7.81 9.26
C GLU A 66 9.48 6.82 8.55
N CYS A 67 8.85 5.86 7.86
CA CYS A 67 9.56 4.99 6.93
C CYS A 67 9.92 5.83 5.69
N VAL A 68 11.22 5.92 5.41
CA VAL A 68 11.77 6.63 4.25
C VAL A 68 12.51 5.60 3.41
N ALA A 69 11.95 5.28 2.26
CA ALA A 69 12.58 4.41 1.27
C ALA A 69 13.16 5.27 0.13
N THR A 70 14.49 5.28 0.00
CA THR A 70 15.14 5.90 -1.17
C THR A 70 14.94 5.02 -2.40
N GLY A 71 13.89 5.26 -3.19
CA GLY A 71 13.67 4.56 -4.47
C GLY A 71 12.31 3.87 -4.66
N GLY A 72 11.29 4.18 -3.84
CA GLY A 72 9.91 3.71 -4.01
C GLY A 72 9.21 3.46 -2.67
N ASP A 73 7.89 3.32 -2.67
CA ASP A 73 7.05 3.12 -1.49
C ASP A 73 7.20 1.68 -0.96
N LYS A 74 8.27 1.40 -0.23
CA LYS A 74 8.46 0.12 0.48
C LYS A 74 7.94 0.17 1.92
N CYS A 75 7.12 1.17 2.22
CA CYS A 75 6.64 1.43 3.57
C CYS A 75 5.30 0.76 3.76
N ASP A 76 5.31 -0.30 4.54
CA ASP A 76 4.14 -1.09 4.85
C ASP A 76 3.22 -0.34 5.84
N CYS A 77 1.91 -0.53 5.76
CA CYS A 77 0.95 -0.06 6.74
C CYS A 77 0.47 -1.19 7.69
N ASN A 78 0.78 -2.46 7.41
CA ASN A 78 0.53 -3.60 8.30
C ASN A 78 1.54 -4.76 8.17
N ASP A 79 2.64 -4.67 8.93
CA ASP A 79 3.74 -5.67 9.05
C ASP A 79 3.32 -7.11 9.45
N ASN A 80 2.04 -7.34 9.74
CA ASN A 80 1.53 -8.66 10.11
C ASN A 80 0.74 -9.32 8.97
N ASN A 81 0.56 -8.63 7.85
CA ASN A 81 -0.26 -9.08 6.76
C ASN A 81 0.30 -8.68 5.39
N ALA A 82 1.00 -9.62 4.76
CA ALA A 82 1.59 -9.49 3.42
C ALA A 82 0.59 -9.16 2.30
N ALA A 83 -0.72 -9.15 2.56
CA ALA A 83 -1.72 -8.65 1.62
C ALA A 83 -1.78 -7.11 1.60
N ILE A 84 -1.58 -6.47 2.75
CA ILE A 84 -1.70 -5.03 2.97
C ILE A 84 -0.31 -4.41 2.82
N LYS A 85 -0.07 -3.67 1.73
CA LYS A 85 1.23 -3.03 1.41
C LYS A 85 1.06 -2.09 0.21
N PRO A 86 2.00 -1.15 0.00
CA PRO A 86 2.00 -0.25 -1.15
C PRO A 86 1.73 -0.93 -2.49
N GLY A 87 0.63 -0.52 -3.15
CA GLY A 87 0.21 -1.01 -4.46
C GLY A 87 -0.40 -2.42 -4.46
N ALA A 88 -0.88 -2.90 -3.31
CA ALA A 88 -1.80 -4.04 -3.28
C ALA A 88 -3.09 -3.75 -4.06
N THR A 89 -3.88 -4.79 -4.31
CA THR A 89 -5.23 -4.60 -4.87
C THR A 89 -6.18 -4.37 -3.72
N GLU A 90 -6.92 -3.27 -3.74
CA GLU A 90 -8.01 -3.03 -2.80
C GLU A 90 -9.04 -4.16 -2.77
N GLU A 91 -9.44 -4.54 -1.57
CA GLU A 91 -10.64 -5.33 -1.32
C GLU A 91 -11.62 -4.50 -0.50
N CYS A 92 -12.93 -4.64 -0.75
CA CYS A 92 -13.92 -3.88 0.01
C CYS A 92 -14.12 -4.49 1.42
N ASN A 93 -13.15 -4.27 2.30
CA ASN A 93 -12.99 -4.90 3.61
C ASN A 93 -12.86 -3.87 4.76
N GLY A 94 -12.82 -2.57 4.45
CA GLY A 94 -12.67 -1.47 5.40
C GLY A 94 -11.23 -1.19 5.83
N ILE A 95 -10.25 -1.69 5.08
CA ILE A 95 -8.81 -1.53 5.28
C ILE A 95 -8.27 -0.80 4.04
N ASP A 96 -7.24 0.02 4.26
CA ASP A 96 -6.38 0.56 3.21
C ASP A 96 -5.39 -0.56 2.84
N ASP A 97 -5.70 -1.37 1.82
CA ASP A 97 -4.89 -2.54 1.46
C ASP A 97 -3.63 -2.11 0.72
N ASP A 98 -3.71 -1.03 -0.07
CA ASP A 98 -2.62 -0.53 -0.89
C ASP A 98 -1.77 0.58 -0.25
N CYS A 99 -2.08 0.94 1.00
CA CYS A 99 -1.38 1.92 1.83
C CYS A 99 -1.26 3.33 1.21
N ASP A 100 -2.21 3.75 0.37
CA ASP A 100 -2.21 5.07 -0.26
C ASP A 100 -2.91 6.17 0.58
N GLY A 101 -3.58 5.77 1.66
CA GLY A 101 -4.27 6.63 2.61
C GLY A 101 -5.78 6.80 2.36
N GLU A 102 -6.31 6.21 1.29
CA GLU A 102 -7.75 6.01 1.09
C GLU A 102 -8.16 4.61 1.55
N ILE A 103 -9.46 4.35 1.71
CA ILE A 103 -9.97 3.04 2.16
C ILE A 103 -10.98 2.54 1.13
N ASP A 104 -10.78 1.32 0.64
CA ASP A 104 -11.63 0.62 -0.32
C ASP A 104 -11.90 1.46 -1.60
N GLU A 105 -10.92 2.22 -2.09
CA GLU A 105 -11.07 3.01 -3.31
C GLU A 105 -11.11 2.13 -4.56
N GLY A 106 -11.85 2.56 -5.58
CA GLY A 106 -12.04 1.79 -6.81
C GLY A 106 -12.86 0.49 -6.69
N VAL A 107 -13.17 0.01 -5.48
CA VAL A 107 -13.95 -1.23 -5.26
C VAL A 107 -15.37 -1.02 -4.72
N LYS A 108 -15.71 0.19 -4.26
CA LYS A 108 -17.08 0.54 -3.83
C LYS A 108 -18.06 0.55 -5.00
N THR A 109 -19.29 0.13 -4.71
CA THR A 109 -20.43 0.23 -5.63
C THR A 109 -21.28 1.45 -5.30
N THR A 110 -21.80 2.13 -6.33
CA THR A 110 -22.80 3.19 -6.15
C THR A 110 -24.16 2.58 -5.85
N PHE A 111 -24.77 3.01 -4.75
CA PHE A 111 -26.15 2.71 -4.37
C PHE A 111 -27.00 3.99 -4.39
N TYR A 112 -28.30 3.82 -4.57
CA TYR A 112 -29.29 4.87 -4.79
C TYR A 112 -30.34 4.79 -3.69
N ARG A 113 -30.73 5.93 -3.13
CA ARG A 113 -31.70 5.98 -2.03
C ARG A 113 -33.05 5.42 -2.48
N ASP A 114 -33.67 4.61 -1.63
CA ASP A 114 -35.03 4.08 -1.74
C ASP A 114 -35.80 4.56 -0.50
N ALA A 115 -36.49 5.68 -0.65
CA ALA A 115 -37.12 6.40 0.46
C ALA A 115 -38.54 5.94 0.77
N ASP A 116 -39.25 5.44 -0.23
CA ASP A 116 -40.63 4.98 -0.10
C ASP A 116 -40.75 3.45 0.02
N GLY A 117 -39.64 2.73 -0.15
CA GLY A 117 -39.50 1.31 0.16
C GLY A 117 -40.03 0.39 -0.94
N ASP A 118 -40.03 0.84 -2.19
CA ASP A 118 -40.54 0.08 -3.33
C ASP A 118 -39.46 -0.71 -4.11
N THR A 119 -38.22 -0.66 -3.61
CA THR A 119 -37.01 -1.30 -4.16
C THR A 119 -36.39 -0.62 -5.37
N TYR A 120 -36.89 0.55 -5.77
CA TYR A 120 -36.32 1.37 -6.83
C TYR A 120 -35.55 2.56 -6.26
N GLY A 121 -34.42 2.88 -6.87
CA GLY A 121 -33.49 3.87 -6.35
C GLY A 121 -33.55 5.20 -7.09
N ASN A 122 -33.45 6.30 -6.34
CA ASN A 122 -33.35 7.66 -6.86
C ASN A 122 -31.97 7.93 -7.51
N PRO A 123 -31.90 8.21 -8.82
CA PRO A 123 -30.63 8.49 -9.51
C PRO A 123 -29.91 9.74 -9.00
N ASP A 124 -30.63 10.69 -8.37
CA ASP A 124 -30.06 11.96 -7.88
C ASP A 124 -29.50 11.86 -6.46
N VAL A 125 -29.85 10.81 -5.71
CA VAL A 125 -29.40 10.63 -4.32
C VAL A 125 -28.60 9.34 -4.20
N THR A 126 -27.28 9.48 -4.25
CA THR A 126 -26.35 8.35 -4.31
C THR A 126 -25.42 8.27 -3.12
N THR A 127 -24.89 7.08 -2.86
CA THR A 127 -23.80 6.82 -1.93
C THR A 127 -22.92 5.70 -2.45
N GLN A 128 -21.65 5.67 -2.05
CA GLN A 128 -20.73 4.59 -2.41
C GLN A 128 -20.46 3.72 -1.17
N ALA A 129 -20.56 2.41 -1.33
CA ALA A 129 -20.32 1.45 -0.25
C ALA A 129 -19.92 0.06 -0.80
N CYS A 130 -19.42 -0.81 0.08
CA CYS A 130 -19.18 -2.22 -0.24
C CYS A 130 -20.46 -3.04 -0.39
N SER A 131 -21.52 -2.63 0.30
CA SER A 131 -22.83 -3.27 0.30
C SER A 131 -23.91 -2.22 0.47
N ALA A 132 -25.12 -2.51 -0.03
CA ALA A 132 -26.25 -1.60 0.03
C ALA A 132 -26.50 -1.11 1.47
N PRO A 133 -26.35 0.19 1.75
CA PRO A 133 -26.72 0.74 3.05
C PRO A 133 -28.23 0.63 3.30
N ALA A 134 -28.66 0.76 4.55
CA ALA A 134 -30.08 0.79 4.88
C ALA A 134 -30.78 1.96 4.17
N GLY A 135 -31.88 1.66 3.46
CA GLY A 135 -32.62 2.64 2.67
C GLY A 135 -31.98 2.98 1.31
N TYR A 136 -31.10 2.10 0.80
CA TYR A 136 -30.49 2.23 -0.51
C TYR A 136 -30.56 0.90 -1.30
N VAL A 137 -30.63 0.99 -2.62
CA VAL A 137 -30.67 -0.14 -3.57
C VAL A 137 -29.65 0.06 -4.70
N ALA A 138 -29.34 -1.00 -5.46
CA ALA A 138 -28.31 -0.96 -6.49
C ALA A 138 -28.79 -0.41 -7.85
N ASN A 139 -30.11 -0.31 -8.05
CA ASN A 139 -30.69 0.25 -9.28
C ASN A 139 -30.99 1.74 -9.09
N SER A 140 -31.16 2.46 -10.20
CA SER A 140 -31.34 3.91 -10.23
C SER A 140 -32.58 4.33 -11.01
N THR A 141 -33.63 3.52 -10.96
CA THR A 141 -34.76 3.60 -11.91
C THR A 141 -36.03 4.22 -11.32
N ASP A 142 -35.94 4.84 -10.15
CA ASP A 142 -37.05 5.58 -9.55
C ASP A 142 -37.08 7.04 -10.03
N CYS A 143 -38.20 7.46 -10.65
CA CYS A 143 -38.42 8.84 -11.08
C CYS A 143 -39.09 9.72 -10.01
N ASP A 144 -39.71 9.14 -8.98
CA ASP A 144 -40.33 9.83 -7.85
C ASP A 144 -40.20 9.00 -6.56
N ASP A 145 -39.01 9.13 -5.94
CA ASP A 145 -38.56 8.55 -4.65
C ASP A 145 -39.31 9.10 -3.42
N THR A 146 -40.59 9.44 -3.61
CA THR A 146 -41.52 9.79 -2.54
C THR A 146 -42.84 9.03 -2.66
N LYS A 147 -43.02 8.24 -3.73
CA LYS A 147 -44.24 7.50 -4.04
C LYS A 147 -43.94 6.10 -4.57
N ALA A 148 -44.06 5.11 -3.69
CA ALA A 148 -43.90 3.68 -4.00
C ALA A 148 -44.80 3.12 -5.12
N SER A 149 -45.75 3.91 -5.63
CA SER A 149 -46.59 3.57 -6.78
C SER A 149 -46.06 4.12 -8.12
N VAL A 150 -44.93 4.83 -8.11
CA VAL A 150 -44.34 5.51 -9.26
C VAL A 150 -42.95 4.91 -9.51
N ASN A 151 -42.92 3.80 -10.23
CA ASN A 151 -41.70 3.05 -10.51
C ASN A 151 -41.82 2.27 -11.84
N PRO A 152 -40.74 1.64 -12.33
CA PRO A 152 -40.73 0.95 -13.63
C PRO A 152 -41.69 -0.23 -13.76
N ASP A 153 -42.08 -0.87 -12.65
CA ASP A 153 -43.04 -1.97 -12.66
C ASP A 153 -44.50 -1.48 -12.57
N ALA A 154 -44.70 -0.20 -12.21
CA ALA A 154 -46.00 0.43 -12.21
C ALA A 154 -46.46 0.78 -13.63
N THR A 155 -47.78 0.93 -13.81
CA THR A 155 -48.31 1.46 -15.07
C THR A 155 -47.78 2.88 -15.26
N GLU A 156 -47.16 3.15 -16.42
CA GLU A 156 -46.30 4.31 -16.64
C GLU A 156 -46.91 5.64 -16.16
N VAL A 157 -46.28 6.21 -15.13
CA VAL A 157 -46.45 7.58 -14.69
C VAL A 157 -45.06 8.16 -14.46
N CYS A 158 -44.37 8.57 -15.52
CA CYS A 158 -43.29 9.56 -15.39
C CYS A 158 -43.59 10.67 -16.40
N ASN A 159 -44.13 11.79 -15.92
CA ASN A 159 -44.51 12.94 -16.74
C ASN A 159 -44.32 14.26 -16.01
#